data_AF-A0A1Q8AM39-F1
#
_entry.id   AF-A0A1Q8AM39-F1
#
_cell.length_a   1.000
_cell.length_b   1.000
_cell.length_c   1.000
_cell.angle_alpha   90.00
_cell.angle_beta   90.00
_cell.angle_gamma   90.00
#
_symmetry.space_group_name_H-M   'P 1'
#
loop_
_entity.id
_entity.type
_entity.pdbx_description
1 polymer ?
#
loop_
_entity_poly.entity_id
_entity_poly.type
_entity_poly.pdbx_seq_one_letter_code
_entity_poly.pdbx_strand_id
1 'polypeptide(L)'
;MAEKRKLKKSLFRFDMIFFTVCAIVALDTIGQSSSYGAQALFWLIVSGLTFLIPYGLITAELGAAFPTEGATYDWVRLAYGHFAGAVVGVLYWLSNPIWLGGTLTATAIAALDALWGSSFSGNQFAETVIGFLFIWVAVTMNILSLRYMKWVPNLGAITRLTLLAFFALLVIVSGIQHGFHGSVGGFFPTDTTILIGVIGVIVFQWIGFELQTNASEEMENPQRDIPRAVYASGIISFLGYAIPIAGVVLILSTDQLSNVAGFVAAYQYASSSVLGSAAPFFNHAAGLAFVFVLLSSGTTWLMGSDRLMAIGALAGSGPQQLGYFSSRFGTPIVVNVLSGIISTIFMFITFFVTGGGLHGYFAAVLGLVISTTTFSYILIFPALLTLRRKYPNVKRPFVVPGGNAGAWISVVLTMFWVTAATVFSLWPNLFTSAWSANAAGVDRTTFEVYTFATVAFLVVVAIVFWWVGRGHAIHTGPMPIVAQAAPAAGD
;
A
#
# COMPACT_ATOMS: atom_id res chain seq x y z
N MET A 1 25.73 -10.61 -6.39
CA MET A 1 25.71 -12.08 -6.62
C MET A 1 25.99 -12.91 -5.37
N ALA A 2 26.80 -12.46 -4.40
CA ALA A 2 26.98 -13.18 -3.13
C ALA A 2 25.81 -12.98 -2.15
N GLU A 3 25.27 -11.77 -2.03
CA GLU A 3 24.14 -11.47 -1.15
C GLU A 3 22.87 -12.27 -1.51
N LYS A 4 22.55 -12.37 -2.81
CA LYS A 4 21.42 -13.16 -3.31
C LYS A 4 21.49 -14.66 -2.94
N ARG A 5 22.69 -15.22 -2.71
CA ARG A 5 22.85 -16.63 -2.29
C ARG A 5 22.35 -16.92 -0.87
N LYS A 6 22.07 -15.87 -0.09
CA LYS A 6 21.54 -16.00 1.28
C LYS A 6 20.01 -16.22 1.30
N LEU A 7 19.33 -15.96 0.19
CA LEU A 7 17.88 -16.12 0.03
C LEU A 7 17.51 -17.61 -0.01
N LYS A 8 16.37 -17.96 0.60
CA LYS A 8 15.87 -19.35 0.64
C LYS A 8 14.40 -19.39 0.22
N LYS A 9 14.08 -20.34 -0.67
CA LYS A 9 12.69 -20.58 -1.08
C LYS A 9 11.81 -20.90 0.14
N SER A 10 10.78 -20.10 0.37
CA SER A 10 9.92 -20.22 1.54
C SER A 10 8.47 -19.75 1.34
N LEU A 11 8.19 -19.05 0.23
CA LEU A 11 6.87 -18.52 -0.13
C LEU A 11 6.11 -19.48 -1.05
N PHE A 12 4.98 -19.99 -0.57
CA PHE A 12 4.06 -20.84 -1.33
C PHE A 12 2.89 -20.04 -1.92
N ARG A 13 2.06 -20.70 -2.73
CA ARG A 13 0.88 -20.10 -3.39
C ARG A 13 -0.07 -19.36 -2.46
N PHE A 14 -0.47 -19.99 -1.35
CA PHE A 14 -1.38 -19.37 -0.40
C PHE A 14 -0.72 -18.21 0.34
N ASP A 15 0.58 -18.33 0.64
CA ASP A 15 1.35 -17.25 1.25
C ASP A 15 1.35 -16.02 0.34
N MET A 16 1.49 -16.18 -0.98
CA MET A 16 1.44 -15.07 -1.95
C MET A 16 0.06 -14.39 -2.02
N ILE A 17 -1.02 -15.18 -2.02
CA ILE A 17 -2.38 -14.63 -2.02
C ILE A 17 -2.60 -13.80 -0.75
N PHE A 18 -2.31 -14.37 0.42
CA PHE A 18 -2.51 -13.67 1.68
C PHE A 18 -1.55 -12.50 1.86
N PHE A 19 -0.30 -12.61 1.42
CA PHE A 19 0.65 -11.51 1.40
C PHE A 19 0.10 -10.32 0.59
N THR A 20 -0.45 -10.60 -0.59
CA THR A 20 -0.99 -9.57 -1.47
C THR A 20 -2.28 -8.98 -0.92
N VAL A 21 -3.19 -9.78 -0.37
CA VAL A 21 -4.38 -9.28 0.35
C VAL A 21 -3.97 -8.44 1.56
N CYS A 22 -2.92 -8.87 2.27
CA CYS A 22 -2.36 -8.17 3.42
C CYS A 22 -1.80 -6.80 3.02
N ALA A 23 -1.18 -6.70 1.84
CA ALA A 23 -0.65 -5.47 1.29
C ALA A 23 -1.75 -4.52 0.77
N ILE A 24 -2.71 -5.06 0.01
CA ILE A 24 -3.70 -4.25 -0.72
C ILE A 24 -4.80 -3.74 0.21
N VAL A 25 -5.39 -4.58 1.09
CA VAL A 25 -6.57 -4.18 1.87
C VAL A 25 -6.17 -3.38 3.12
N ALA A 26 -6.07 -2.06 3.02
CA ALA A 26 -5.63 -1.15 4.07
C ALA A 26 -6.83 -0.56 4.85
N LEU A 27 -6.98 -0.94 6.12
CA LEU A 27 -8.14 -0.55 6.94
C LEU A 27 -8.22 0.97 7.22
N ASP A 28 -7.09 1.68 7.22
CA ASP A 28 -6.99 3.13 7.45
C ASP A 28 -7.60 3.97 6.31
N THR A 29 -7.80 3.36 5.14
CA THR A 29 -8.35 4.05 3.95
C THR A 29 -9.84 3.82 3.74
N ILE A 30 -10.45 2.86 4.47
CA ILE A 30 -11.88 2.57 4.38
C ILE A 30 -12.70 3.78 4.85
N GLY A 31 -12.36 4.33 6.02
CA GLY A 31 -13.02 5.53 6.55
C GLY A 31 -12.91 6.73 5.62
N GLN A 32 -11.71 6.95 5.06
CA GLN A 32 -11.43 8.00 4.08
C GLN A 32 -12.25 7.86 2.80
N SER A 33 -12.42 6.64 2.30
CA SER A 33 -13.23 6.42 1.09
C SER A 33 -14.71 6.61 1.40
N SER A 34 -15.17 6.07 2.53
CA SER A 34 -16.54 6.19 2.96
C SER A 34 -16.97 7.63 3.22
N SER A 35 -16.06 8.55 3.58
CA SER A 35 -16.40 9.98 3.76
C SER A 35 -16.87 10.69 2.49
N TYR A 36 -16.59 10.11 1.31
CA TYR A 36 -17.14 10.55 0.04
C TYR A 36 -18.52 9.94 -0.29
N GLY A 37 -19.12 9.21 0.66
CA GLY A 37 -20.48 8.68 0.57
C GLY A 37 -20.67 7.62 -0.53
N ALA A 38 -21.90 7.51 -1.03
CA ALA A 38 -22.29 6.48 -2.00
C ALA A 38 -21.51 6.57 -3.33
N GLN A 39 -21.12 7.77 -3.77
CA GLN A 39 -20.34 7.94 -5.00
C GLN A 39 -18.93 7.35 -4.89
N ALA A 40 -18.37 7.23 -3.69
CA ALA A 40 -17.11 6.53 -3.47
C ALA A 40 -17.19 5.07 -3.92
N LEU A 41 -18.31 4.40 -3.65
CA LEU A 41 -18.57 3.02 -4.10
C LEU A 41 -18.66 2.93 -5.62
N PHE A 42 -19.33 3.88 -6.27
CA PHE A 42 -19.39 3.92 -7.73
C PHE A 42 -17.98 4.02 -8.32
N TRP A 43 -17.16 4.96 -7.85
CA TRP A 43 -15.79 5.12 -8.33
C TRP A 43 -14.89 3.96 -7.95
N LEU A 44 -15.14 3.28 -6.83
CA LEU A 44 -14.47 2.03 -6.45
C LEU A 44 -14.78 0.91 -7.46
N ILE A 45 -16.02 0.78 -7.92
CA ILE A 45 -16.40 -0.19 -8.96
C ILE A 45 -15.77 0.16 -10.30
N VAL A 46 -15.86 1.43 -10.71
CA VAL A 46 -15.29 1.90 -11.98
C VAL A 46 -13.77 1.70 -11.98
N SER A 47 -13.08 2.04 -10.90
CA SER A 47 -11.64 1.79 -10.76
C SER A 47 -11.30 0.31 -10.62
N GLY A 48 -12.16 -0.53 -10.04
CA GLY A 48 -12.01 -1.98 -10.08
C GLY A 48 -11.88 -2.50 -11.52
N LEU A 49 -12.73 -2.01 -12.42
CA LEU A 49 -12.73 -2.41 -13.83
C LEU A 49 -11.62 -1.72 -14.64
N THR A 50 -11.38 -0.43 -14.40
CA THR A 50 -10.52 0.41 -15.25
C THR A 50 -9.13 0.65 -14.67
N PHE A 51 -8.86 0.26 -13.43
CA PHE A 51 -7.55 0.38 -12.80
C PHE A 51 -7.07 -0.97 -12.27
N LEU A 52 -7.78 -1.58 -11.31
CA LEU A 52 -7.34 -2.80 -10.62
C LEU A 52 -7.09 -3.96 -11.60
N ILE A 53 -8.03 -4.23 -12.52
CA ILE A 53 -7.85 -5.29 -13.53
C ILE A 53 -6.66 -4.98 -14.46
N PRO A 54 -6.62 -3.84 -15.18
CA PRO A 54 -5.46 -3.42 -15.98
C PRO A 54 -4.12 -3.52 -15.26
N TYR A 55 -4.07 -3.03 -14.03
CA TYR A 55 -2.90 -3.05 -13.17
C TYR A 55 -2.47 -4.48 -12.84
N GLY A 56 -3.41 -5.33 -12.42
CA GLY A 56 -3.14 -6.74 -12.18
C GLY A 56 -2.59 -7.45 -13.42
N LEU A 57 -3.12 -7.16 -14.61
CA LEU A 57 -2.62 -7.73 -15.86
C LEU A 57 -1.16 -7.31 -16.15
N ILE A 58 -0.83 -6.03 -15.94
CA ILE A 58 0.55 -5.51 -16.10
C ILE A 58 1.49 -6.24 -15.15
N THR A 59 1.14 -6.30 -13.87
CA THR A 59 1.96 -6.90 -12.83
C THR A 59 2.12 -8.41 -13.01
N ALA A 60 1.06 -9.11 -13.44
CA ALA A 60 1.11 -10.54 -13.70
C ALA A 60 2.09 -10.88 -14.84
N GLU A 61 2.10 -10.09 -15.93
CA GLU A 61 3.06 -10.32 -17.02
C GLU A 61 4.48 -9.95 -16.62
N LEU A 62 4.69 -8.77 -16.03
CA LEU A 62 6.02 -8.33 -15.61
C LEU A 62 6.63 -9.24 -14.55
N GLY A 63 5.85 -9.60 -13.52
CA GLY A 63 6.30 -10.48 -12.44
C GLY A 63 6.58 -11.90 -12.91
N ALA A 64 5.79 -12.44 -13.84
CA ALA A 64 6.06 -13.77 -14.39
C ALA A 64 7.25 -13.78 -15.37
N ALA A 65 7.47 -12.70 -16.11
CA ALA A 65 8.54 -12.59 -17.11
C ALA A 65 9.90 -12.23 -16.51
N PHE A 66 9.92 -11.40 -15.46
CA PHE A 66 11.13 -10.92 -14.78
C PHE A 66 11.05 -11.17 -13.26
N PRO A 67 11.07 -12.45 -12.82
CA PRO A 67 10.97 -12.81 -11.40
C PRO A 67 12.32 -12.68 -10.69
N THR A 68 12.78 -11.45 -10.47
CA THR A 68 14.04 -11.15 -9.76
C THR A 68 13.77 -10.60 -8.36
N GLU A 69 14.73 -10.75 -7.45
CA GLU A 69 14.67 -10.01 -6.18
C GLU A 69 14.71 -8.51 -6.47
N GLY A 70 13.81 -7.73 -5.87
CA GLY A 70 13.62 -6.31 -6.20
C GLY A 70 13.04 -6.08 -7.61
N ALA A 71 12.19 -6.99 -8.10
CA ALA A 71 11.66 -7.02 -9.46
C ALA A 71 11.18 -5.65 -9.99
N THR A 72 10.44 -4.88 -9.19
CA THR A 72 9.91 -3.56 -9.61
C THR A 72 11.00 -2.55 -9.97
N TYR A 73 12.07 -2.48 -9.16
CA TYR A 73 13.27 -1.71 -9.47
C TYR A 73 13.91 -2.20 -10.76
N ASP A 74 14.03 -3.52 -10.93
CA ASP A 74 14.62 -4.12 -12.11
C ASP A 74 13.78 -3.85 -13.38
N TRP A 75 12.45 -3.85 -13.31
CA TRP A 75 11.59 -3.55 -14.45
C TRP A 75 11.88 -2.14 -14.99
N VAL A 76 11.95 -1.16 -14.09
CA VAL A 76 12.21 0.24 -14.45
C VAL A 76 13.66 0.43 -14.89
N ARG A 77 14.63 -0.19 -14.21
CA ARG A 77 16.05 -0.14 -14.60
C ARG A 77 16.27 -0.71 -16.00
N LEU A 78 15.67 -1.86 -16.30
CA LEU A 78 15.77 -2.51 -17.61
C LEU A 78 15.03 -1.70 -18.69
N ALA A 79 13.91 -1.07 -18.35
CA ALA A 79 13.12 -0.26 -19.27
C ALA A 79 13.78 1.09 -19.59
N TYR A 80 14.27 1.82 -18.59
CA TYR A 80 14.66 3.24 -18.72
C TYR A 80 16.08 3.55 -18.27
N GLY A 81 16.79 2.56 -17.72
CA GLY A 81 18.16 2.72 -17.26
C GLY A 81 18.26 3.01 -15.76
N HIS A 82 19.51 3.15 -15.32
CA HIS A 82 19.88 3.12 -13.91
C HIS A 82 19.33 4.29 -13.09
N PHE A 83 19.33 5.50 -13.66
CA PHE A 83 18.80 6.69 -12.98
C PHE A 83 17.30 6.57 -12.67
N ALA A 84 16.51 6.15 -13.66
CA ALA A 84 15.07 5.93 -13.46
C ALA A 84 14.79 4.84 -12.42
N GLY A 85 15.58 3.76 -12.43
CA GLY A 85 15.52 2.73 -11.40
C GLY A 85 15.80 3.29 -10.00
N ALA A 86 16.81 4.16 -9.85
CA ALA A 86 17.12 4.80 -8.56
C ALA A 86 16.00 5.71 -8.07
N VAL A 87 15.42 6.52 -8.95
CA VAL A 87 14.28 7.38 -8.61
C VAL A 87 13.09 6.57 -8.14
N VAL A 88 12.69 5.53 -8.89
CA VAL A 88 11.61 4.62 -8.45
C VAL A 88 11.97 3.91 -7.16
N GLY A 89 13.22 3.46 -7.02
CA GLY A 89 13.73 2.78 -5.84
C GLY A 89 13.47 3.57 -4.56
N VAL A 90 13.87 4.84 -4.59
CA VAL A 90 13.80 5.73 -3.44
C VAL A 90 12.36 6.18 -3.17
N LEU A 91 11.61 6.59 -4.20
CA LEU A 91 10.23 7.03 -4.03
C LEU A 91 9.32 5.89 -3.54
N TYR A 92 9.43 4.70 -4.15
CA TYR A 92 8.66 3.53 -3.73
C TYR A 92 9.02 3.13 -2.31
N TRP A 93 10.29 3.18 -1.93
CA TRP A 93 10.72 2.85 -0.58
C TRP A 93 10.23 3.86 0.45
N LEU A 94 10.49 5.16 0.25
CA LEU A 94 10.21 6.22 1.22
C LEU A 94 8.73 6.38 1.56
N SER A 95 7.80 6.04 0.66
CA SER A 95 6.37 6.13 0.98
C SER A 95 5.95 5.22 2.14
N ASN A 96 6.62 4.07 2.32
CA ASN A 96 6.24 3.07 3.33
C ASN A 96 6.58 3.46 4.77
N PRO A 97 7.81 3.92 5.12
CA PRO A 97 8.08 4.38 6.46
C PRO A 97 7.29 5.65 6.82
N ILE A 98 7.01 6.53 5.84
CA ILE A 98 6.12 7.68 6.04
C ILE A 98 4.71 7.22 6.40
N TRP A 99 4.19 6.22 5.68
CA TRP A 99 2.87 5.63 5.95
C TRP A 99 2.82 4.93 7.32
N LEU A 100 3.86 4.17 7.68
CA LEU A 100 3.96 3.45 8.96
C LEU A 100 3.97 4.41 10.16
N GLY A 101 4.84 5.42 10.14
CA GLY A 101 4.94 6.42 11.22
C GLY A 101 3.81 7.45 11.21
N GLY A 102 3.12 7.59 10.08
CA GLY A 102 2.01 8.51 9.87
C GLY A 102 0.65 7.86 10.13
N THR A 103 -0.06 7.55 9.05
CA THR A 103 -1.48 7.17 9.11
C THR A 103 -1.72 5.83 9.80
N LEU A 104 -0.82 4.84 9.65
CA LEU A 104 -1.00 3.55 10.32
C LEU A 104 -0.90 3.68 11.84
N THR A 105 0.08 4.43 12.34
CA THR A 105 0.23 4.70 13.77
C THR A 105 -0.95 5.52 14.31
N ALA A 106 -1.35 6.59 13.59
CA ALA A 106 -2.49 7.42 13.99
C ALA A 106 -3.80 6.61 14.05
N THR A 107 -4.05 5.76 13.05
CA THR A 107 -5.25 4.90 13.00
C THR A 107 -5.22 3.84 14.10
N ALA A 108 -4.05 3.30 14.43
CA ALA A 108 -3.92 2.33 15.52
C ALA A 108 -4.28 2.95 16.88
N ILE A 109 -3.82 4.17 17.14
CA ILE A 109 -4.17 4.91 18.37
C ILE A 109 -5.67 5.24 18.38
N ALA A 110 -6.20 5.76 17.28
CA ALA A 110 -7.63 6.07 17.17
C ALA A 110 -8.52 4.81 17.34
N ALA A 111 -8.06 3.66 16.87
CA ALA A 111 -8.75 2.38 17.05
C ALA A 111 -8.80 1.95 18.51
N LEU A 112 -7.70 2.12 19.25
CA LEU A 112 -7.66 1.84 20.68
C LEU A 112 -8.59 2.78 21.45
N ASP A 113 -8.56 4.08 21.18
CA ASP A 113 -9.43 5.05 21.88
C ASP A 113 -10.91 4.77 21.68
N ALA A 114 -11.33 4.57 20.42
CA ALA A 114 -12.72 4.31 20.14
C ALA A 114 -13.16 2.97 20.76
N LEU A 115 -12.38 1.90 20.60
CA LEU A 115 -12.85 0.55 20.94
C LEU A 115 -12.58 0.12 22.38
N TRP A 116 -11.55 0.67 23.04
CA TRP A 116 -11.25 0.41 24.45
C TRP A 116 -11.79 1.50 25.39
N GLY A 117 -12.33 2.59 24.85
CA GLY A 117 -12.71 3.75 25.65
C GLY A 117 -11.51 4.38 26.36
N SER A 118 -10.30 4.20 25.82
CA SER A 118 -9.10 4.85 26.32
C SER A 118 -9.08 6.32 25.92
N SER A 119 -8.25 7.10 26.62
CA SER A 119 -8.00 8.51 26.28
C SER A 119 -6.52 8.69 25.96
N PHE A 120 -6.02 7.93 24.99
CA PHE A 120 -4.65 8.08 24.51
C PHE A 120 -4.50 9.31 23.61
N SER A 121 -5.50 9.61 22.77
CA SER A 121 -5.52 10.80 21.93
C SER A 121 -5.51 12.08 22.76
N GLY A 122 -4.64 13.01 22.38
CA GLY A 122 -4.38 14.23 23.13
C GLY A 122 -3.41 14.06 24.30
N ASN A 123 -3.05 12.83 24.68
CA ASN A 123 -1.93 12.56 25.57
C ASN A 123 -0.66 12.28 24.75
N GLN A 124 0.08 13.35 24.46
CA GLN A 124 1.27 13.31 23.62
C GLN A 124 2.31 12.26 24.06
N PHE A 125 2.46 12.02 25.37
CA PHE A 125 3.36 10.99 25.86
C PHE A 125 2.87 9.58 25.51
N ALA A 126 1.58 9.30 25.74
CA ALA A 126 0.98 8.01 25.40
C ALA A 126 1.03 7.75 23.89
N GLU A 127 0.65 8.73 23.06
CA GLU A 127 0.72 8.64 21.59
C GLU A 127 2.14 8.33 21.11
N THR A 128 3.14 9.01 21.66
CA THR A 128 4.55 8.81 21.31
C THR A 128 5.02 7.41 21.69
N VAL A 129 4.68 6.92 22.89
CA VAL A 129 5.10 5.59 23.35
C VAL A 129 4.43 4.49 22.53
N ILE A 130 3.11 4.59 22.32
CA ILE A 130 2.36 3.61 21.53
C ILE A 130 2.86 3.58 20.09
N GLY A 131 3.04 4.76 19.48
CA GLY A 131 3.56 4.86 18.11
C GLY A 131 4.98 4.32 17.97
N PHE A 132 5.87 4.65 18.91
CA PHE A 132 7.23 4.12 18.91
C PHE A 132 7.24 2.58 19.01
N LEU A 133 6.44 2.01 19.92
CA LEU A 133 6.31 0.56 20.05
C LEU A 133 5.74 -0.06 18.77
N PHE A 134 4.69 0.52 18.19
CA PHE A 134 4.08 0.06 16.95
C PHE A 134 5.11 -0.01 15.81
N ILE A 135 5.87 1.07 15.61
CA ILE A 135 6.91 1.15 14.56
C ILE A 135 8.00 0.10 14.78
N TRP A 136 8.58 0.03 15.98
CA TRP A 136 9.72 -0.85 16.23
C TRP A 136 9.33 -2.32 16.32
N VAL A 137 8.09 -2.64 16.69
CA VAL A 137 7.55 -3.98 16.52
C VAL A 137 7.47 -4.32 15.03
N ALA A 138 6.89 -3.46 14.17
CA ALA A 138 6.84 -3.71 12.73
C ALA A 138 8.23 -3.88 12.09
N VAL A 139 9.17 -3.02 12.46
CA VAL A 139 10.57 -3.09 11.99
C VAL A 139 11.25 -4.37 12.45
N THR A 140 11.04 -4.77 13.71
CA THR A 140 11.58 -6.04 14.25
C THR A 140 10.99 -7.24 13.51
N MET A 141 9.67 -7.25 13.27
CA MET A 141 9.01 -8.30 12.48
C MET A 141 9.56 -8.37 11.06
N ASN A 142 9.85 -7.22 10.43
CA ASN A 142 10.46 -7.14 9.11
C ASN A 142 11.93 -7.65 9.11
N ILE A 143 12.72 -7.32 10.14
CA ILE A 143 14.11 -7.81 10.29
C ILE A 143 14.16 -9.33 10.47
N LEU A 144 13.25 -9.91 11.25
CA LEU A 144 13.23 -11.34 11.57
C LEU A 144 12.89 -12.26 10.38
N SER A 145 12.71 -11.70 9.17
CA SER A 145 12.62 -12.38 7.88
C SER A 145 11.35 -13.17 7.62
N LEU A 146 10.99 -13.28 6.33
CA LEU A 146 9.92 -14.13 5.81
C LEU A 146 10.05 -15.58 6.28
N ARG A 147 11.27 -16.09 6.49
CA ARG A 147 11.48 -17.46 6.97
C ARG A 147 10.80 -17.73 8.31
N TYR A 148 10.80 -16.75 9.23
CA TYR A 148 10.24 -16.89 10.57
C TYR A 148 8.92 -16.12 10.74
N MET A 149 8.69 -15.09 9.93
CA MET A 149 7.56 -14.15 10.05
C MET A 149 6.61 -14.17 8.86
N LYS A 150 6.67 -15.17 7.96
CA LYS A 150 5.63 -15.34 6.91
C LYS A 150 4.22 -15.54 7.46
N TRP A 151 4.11 -15.95 8.73
CA TRP A 151 2.83 -16.01 9.41
C TRP A 151 2.23 -14.62 9.64
N VAL A 152 3.02 -13.53 9.67
CA VAL A 152 2.51 -12.17 9.91
C VAL A 152 1.61 -11.71 8.76
N PRO A 153 2.02 -11.75 7.48
CA PRO A 153 1.09 -11.45 6.38
C PRO A 153 -0.09 -12.43 6.31
N ASN A 154 0.12 -13.71 6.59
CA ASN A 154 -0.94 -14.73 6.54
C ASN A 154 -2.01 -14.51 7.62
N LEU A 155 -1.59 -14.42 8.89
CA LEU A 155 -2.50 -14.12 10.00
C LEU A 155 -3.08 -12.72 9.85
N GLY A 156 -2.30 -11.74 9.39
CA GLY A 156 -2.77 -10.39 9.10
C GLY A 156 -3.94 -10.38 8.12
N ALA A 157 -3.81 -11.11 7.00
CA ALA A 157 -4.89 -11.26 6.03
C ALA A 157 -6.09 -12.01 6.60
N ILE A 158 -5.88 -13.12 7.33
CA ILE A 158 -6.97 -13.89 7.95
C ILE A 158 -7.73 -13.05 8.97
N THR A 159 -7.03 -12.39 9.89
CA THR A 159 -7.61 -11.53 10.93
C THR A 159 -8.38 -10.38 10.28
N ARG A 160 -7.84 -9.76 9.23
CA ARG A 160 -8.51 -8.71 8.47
C ARG A 160 -9.80 -9.20 7.83
N LEU A 161 -9.74 -10.29 7.07
CA LEU A 161 -10.92 -10.84 6.40
C LEU A 161 -11.98 -11.27 7.41
N THR A 162 -11.58 -11.80 8.56
CA THR A 162 -12.47 -12.15 9.67
C THR A 162 -13.14 -10.91 10.24
N LEU A 163 -12.37 -9.86 10.51
CA LEU A 163 -12.87 -8.59 11.04
C LEU A 163 -13.84 -7.92 10.05
N LEU A 164 -13.52 -7.91 8.75
CA LEU A 164 -14.38 -7.36 7.71
C LEU A 164 -15.66 -8.18 7.52
N ALA A 165 -15.58 -9.51 7.56
CA ALA A 165 -16.76 -10.37 7.48
C ALA A 165 -17.66 -10.21 8.71
N PHE A 166 -17.06 -10.12 9.91
CA PHE A 166 -17.80 -9.88 11.14
C PHE A 166 -18.47 -8.50 11.12
N PHE A 167 -17.76 -7.46 10.67
CA PHE A 167 -18.36 -6.14 10.47
C PHE A 167 -19.53 -6.18 9.49
N ALA A 168 -19.38 -6.83 8.33
CA ALA A 168 -20.46 -6.98 7.35
C ALA A 168 -21.70 -7.67 7.95
N LEU A 169 -21.50 -8.69 8.79
CA LEU A 169 -22.59 -9.33 9.53
C LEU A 169 -23.27 -8.34 10.49
N LEU A 170 -22.50 -7.59 11.28
CA LEU A 170 -23.04 -6.58 12.19
C LEU A 170 -23.85 -5.51 11.44
N VAL A 171 -23.39 -5.07 10.27
CA VAL A 171 -24.12 -4.13 9.40
C VAL A 171 -25.49 -4.69 9.02
N ILE A 172 -25.52 -5.93 8.55
CA ILE A 172 -26.76 -6.58 8.10
C ILE A 172 -27.74 -6.71 9.27
N VAL A 173 -27.27 -7.23 10.42
CA VAL A 173 -28.13 -7.40 11.60
C VAL A 173 -28.61 -6.05 12.14
N SER A 174 -27.73 -5.05 12.23
CA SER A 174 -28.09 -3.70 12.65
C SER A 174 -29.15 -3.09 11.74
N GLY A 175 -28.98 -3.21 10.43
CA GLY A 175 -29.92 -2.71 9.44
C GLY A 175 -31.30 -3.39 9.52
N ILE A 176 -31.34 -4.70 9.82
CA ILE A 176 -32.60 -5.43 10.02
C ILE A 176 -33.31 -5.01 11.32
N GLN A 177 -32.57 -4.81 12.41
CA GLN A 177 -33.15 -4.52 13.72
C GLN A 177 -33.54 -3.05 13.91
N HIS A 178 -32.72 -2.12 13.40
CA HIS A 178 -32.81 -0.69 13.69
C HIS A 178 -33.03 0.17 12.42
N GLY A 179 -32.97 -0.43 11.23
CA GLY A 179 -32.94 0.29 9.96
C GLY A 179 -31.55 0.80 9.61
N PHE A 180 -31.38 1.25 8.35
CA PHE A 180 -30.17 1.92 7.91
C PHE A 180 -30.30 3.43 8.14
N HIS A 181 -29.29 4.02 8.76
CA HIS A 181 -29.24 5.47 9.05
C HIS A 181 -28.64 6.24 7.88
N GLY A 182 -27.69 5.62 7.18
CA GLY A 182 -27.13 6.13 5.94
C GLY A 182 -27.90 5.65 4.71
N SER A 183 -27.41 6.01 3.53
CA SER A 183 -28.07 5.69 2.27
C SER A 183 -27.06 5.52 1.14
N VAL A 184 -27.34 4.58 0.24
CA VAL A 184 -26.64 4.47 -1.06
C VAL A 184 -27.30 5.33 -2.14
N GLY A 185 -28.27 6.18 -1.77
CA GLY A 185 -28.83 7.20 -2.65
C GLY A 185 -27.75 8.16 -3.17
N GLY A 186 -27.91 8.64 -4.40
CA GLY A 186 -26.87 9.46 -5.05
C GLY A 186 -25.64 8.67 -5.48
N PHE A 187 -25.77 7.35 -5.67
CA PHE A 187 -24.69 6.46 -6.12
C PHE A 187 -24.02 6.92 -7.42
N PHE A 188 -24.82 7.38 -8.39
CA PHE A 188 -24.28 7.90 -9.64
C PHE A 188 -23.69 9.30 -9.44
N PRO A 189 -22.51 9.57 -10.04
CA PRO A 189 -21.89 10.88 -9.93
C PRO A 189 -22.74 11.94 -10.61
N THR A 190 -22.96 13.05 -9.91
CA THR A 190 -23.64 14.24 -10.43
C THR A 190 -22.66 15.20 -11.11
N ASP A 191 -21.41 15.20 -10.65
CA ASP A 191 -20.30 16.00 -11.15
C ASP A 191 -18.96 15.30 -10.84
N THR A 192 -17.83 15.96 -11.14
CA THR A 192 -16.49 15.41 -10.97
C THR A 192 -15.86 15.69 -9.60
N THR A 193 -16.51 16.47 -8.72
CA THR A 193 -15.95 16.90 -7.43
C THR A 193 -15.57 15.71 -6.57
N ILE A 194 -16.47 14.73 -6.43
CA ILE A 194 -16.20 13.53 -5.62
C ILE A 194 -15.09 12.68 -6.24
N LEU A 195 -15.08 12.52 -7.57
CA LEU A 195 -13.99 11.82 -8.25
C LEU A 195 -12.63 12.45 -7.91
N ILE A 196 -12.54 13.78 -8.01
CA ILE A 196 -11.31 14.54 -7.76
C ILE A 196 -10.81 14.36 -6.33
N GLY A 197 -11.73 14.28 -5.35
CA GLY A 197 -11.36 14.02 -3.95
C GLY A 197 -10.96 12.57 -3.67
N VAL A 198 -11.70 11.60 -4.21
CA VAL A 198 -11.57 10.18 -3.81
C VAL A 198 -10.52 9.40 -4.63
N ILE A 199 -10.17 9.88 -5.82
CA ILE A 199 -9.29 9.17 -6.77
C ILE A 199 -7.92 8.82 -6.20
N GLY A 200 -7.29 9.70 -5.42
CA GLY A 200 -6.00 9.43 -4.78
C GLY A 200 -6.08 8.25 -3.82
N VAL A 201 -7.12 8.24 -2.98
CA VAL A 201 -7.37 7.17 -1.99
C VAL A 201 -7.70 5.85 -2.68
N ILE A 202 -8.50 5.87 -3.75
CA ILE A 202 -8.84 4.68 -4.54
C ILE A 202 -7.61 4.08 -5.22
N VAL A 203 -6.77 4.90 -5.86
CA VAL A 203 -5.55 4.41 -6.51
C VAL A 203 -4.62 3.77 -5.48
N PHE A 204 -4.47 4.40 -4.30
CA PHE A 204 -3.67 3.87 -3.21
C PHE A 204 -4.23 2.56 -2.65
N GLN A 205 -5.55 2.43 -2.52
CA GLN A 205 -6.21 1.19 -2.09
C GLN A 205 -5.92 0.01 -3.01
N TRP A 206 -5.78 0.24 -4.31
CA TRP A 206 -5.60 -0.84 -5.28
C TRP A 206 -4.17 -1.29 -5.47
N ILE A 207 -3.20 -0.42 -5.19
CA ILE A 207 -1.77 -0.69 -5.37
C ILE A 207 -1.28 -1.74 -4.35
N GLY A 208 -0.43 -2.68 -4.79
CA GLY A 208 0.22 -3.69 -3.94
C GLY A 208 0.47 -5.06 -4.60
N PHE A 209 -0.03 -5.32 -5.81
CA PHE A 209 0.21 -6.58 -6.54
C PHE A 209 1.69 -6.84 -6.81
N GLU A 210 2.49 -5.80 -7.08
CA GLU A 210 3.92 -5.96 -7.38
C GLU A 210 4.76 -6.14 -6.13
N LEU A 211 4.24 -5.80 -4.96
CA LEU A 211 5.00 -5.87 -3.73
C LEU A 211 5.60 -7.27 -3.50
N GLN A 212 4.81 -8.31 -3.72
CA GLN A 212 5.26 -9.70 -3.60
C GLN A 212 6.37 -10.04 -4.62
N THR A 213 6.38 -9.42 -5.81
CA THR A 213 7.36 -9.74 -6.84
C THR A 213 8.77 -9.27 -6.45
N ASN A 214 8.89 -8.34 -5.50
CA ASN A 214 10.19 -7.94 -4.95
C ASN A 214 10.89 -9.05 -4.14
N ALA A 215 10.16 -10.11 -3.75
CA ALA A 215 10.70 -11.30 -3.10
C ALA A 215 10.63 -12.56 -4.01
N SER A 216 10.65 -12.37 -5.35
CA SER A 216 10.45 -13.47 -6.31
C SER A 216 11.48 -14.59 -6.20
N GLU A 217 12.72 -14.31 -5.76
CA GLU A 217 13.77 -15.34 -5.62
C GLU A 217 13.52 -16.28 -4.43
N GLU A 218 12.67 -15.88 -3.48
CA GLU A 218 12.22 -16.71 -2.36
C GLU A 218 10.91 -17.48 -2.66
N MET A 219 10.34 -17.32 -3.86
CA MET A 219 9.16 -18.05 -4.31
C MET A 219 9.51 -19.42 -4.90
N GLU A 220 8.64 -20.39 -4.71
CA GLU A 220 8.82 -21.72 -5.29
C GLU A 220 8.73 -21.69 -6.82
N ASN A 221 7.62 -21.15 -7.34
CA ASN A 221 7.32 -21.04 -8.77
C ASN A 221 6.70 -19.67 -9.12
N PRO A 222 7.51 -18.59 -9.10
CA PRO A 222 7.01 -17.22 -9.32
C PRO A 222 6.28 -17.07 -10.67
N GLN A 223 6.76 -17.76 -11.71
CA GLN A 223 6.20 -17.71 -13.07
C GLN A 223 4.73 -18.15 -13.18
N ARG A 224 4.32 -19.11 -12.35
CA ARG A 224 2.94 -19.61 -12.33
C ARG A 224 2.12 -19.00 -11.21
N ASP A 225 2.77 -18.70 -10.09
CA ASP A 225 2.08 -18.37 -8.87
C ASP A 225 1.75 -16.87 -8.77
N ILE A 226 2.61 -15.98 -9.31
CA ILE A 226 2.32 -14.53 -9.34
C ILE A 226 1.01 -14.23 -10.08
N PRO A 227 0.77 -14.69 -11.33
CA PRO A 227 -0.49 -14.39 -12.02
C PRO A 227 -1.73 -14.89 -11.28
N ARG A 228 -1.64 -16.06 -10.64
CA ARG A 228 -2.73 -16.64 -9.86
C ARG A 228 -2.98 -15.88 -8.57
N ALA A 229 -1.91 -15.46 -7.89
CA ALA A 229 -1.98 -14.65 -6.70
C ALA A 229 -2.63 -13.30 -7.00
N VAL A 230 -2.23 -12.62 -8.10
CA VAL A 230 -2.85 -11.38 -8.56
C VAL A 230 -4.35 -11.54 -8.80
N TYR A 231 -4.77 -12.58 -9.53
CA TYR A 231 -6.18 -12.83 -9.79
C TYR A 231 -6.99 -13.06 -8.50
N ALA A 232 -6.54 -13.99 -7.65
CA ALA A 232 -7.26 -14.36 -6.43
C ALA A 232 -7.30 -13.19 -5.42
N SER A 233 -6.15 -12.55 -5.19
CA SER A 233 -6.06 -11.40 -4.28
C SER A 233 -6.82 -10.19 -4.81
N GLY A 234 -6.91 -9.99 -6.14
CA GLY A 234 -7.69 -8.91 -6.73
C GLY A 234 -9.18 -9.02 -6.43
N ILE A 235 -9.76 -10.22 -6.57
CA ILE A 235 -11.17 -10.47 -6.21
C ILE A 235 -11.39 -10.26 -4.71
N ILE A 236 -10.54 -10.86 -3.88
CA ILE A 236 -10.64 -10.75 -2.42
C ILE A 236 -10.52 -9.29 -1.99
N SER A 237 -9.58 -8.53 -2.56
CA SER A 237 -9.37 -7.13 -2.20
C SER A 237 -10.50 -6.23 -2.68
N PHE A 238 -11.06 -6.50 -3.86
CA PHE A 238 -12.23 -5.77 -4.34
C PHE A 238 -13.41 -5.90 -3.37
N LEU A 239 -13.73 -7.13 -2.96
CA LEU A 239 -14.77 -7.39 -1.97
C LEU A 239 -14.39 -6.82 -0.59
N GLY A 240 -13.11 -6.94 -0.22
CA GLY A 240 -12.54 -6.43 1.02
C GLY A 240 -12.59 -4.91 1.17
N TYR A 241 -12.81 -4.16 0.08
CA TYR A 241 -13.09 -2.73 0.13
C TYR A 241 -14.56 -2.41 -0.10
N ALA A 242 -15.18 -2.98 -1.13
CA ALA A 242 -16.54 -2.66 -1.50
C ALA A 242 -17.55 -2.95 -0.38
N ILE A 243 -17.42 -4.10 0.29
CA ILE A 243 -18.32 -4.50 1.36
C ILE A 243 -18.23 -3.58 2.59
N PRO A 244 -17.05 -3.36 3.21
CA PRO A 244 -16.99 -2.51 4.38
C PRO A 244 -17.25 -1.03 4.06
N ILE A 245 -16.83 -0.51 2.90
CA ILE A 245 -17.16 0.88 2.52
C ILE A 245 -18.67 1.06 2.43
N ALA A 246 -19.39 0.10 1.83
CA ALA A 246 -20.84 0.13 1.76
C ALA A 246 -21.47 0.01 3.15
N GLY A 247 -20.92 -0.86 4.00
CA GLY A 247 -21.37 -1.00 5.38
C GLY A 247 -21.24 0.28 6.19
N VAL A 248 -20.12 0.99 6.08
CA VAL A 248 -19.91 2.29 6.74
C VAL A 248 -20.93 3.32 6.24
N VAL A 249 -21.11 3.44 4.92
CA VAL A 249 -22.06 4.39 4.30
C VAL A 249 -23.52 4.09 4.65
N LEU A 250 -23.86 2.84 4.97
CA LEU A 250 -25.21 2.44 5.38
C LEU A 250 -25.47 2.60 6.88
N ILE A 251 -24.46 2.40 7.72
CA ILE A 251 -24.57 2.50 9.19
C ILE A 251 -24.49 3.94 9.68
N LEU A 252 -23.56 4.73 9.14
CA LEU A 252 -23.32 6.09 9.62
C LEU A 252 -24.09 7.09 8.75
N SER A 253 -24.62 8.13 9.39
CA SER A 253 -25.16 9.29 8.68
C SER A 253 -24.02 10.12 8.07
N THR A 254 -24.33 10.95 7.08
CA THR A 254 -23.32 11.69 6.31
C THR A 254 -22.48 12.65 7.16
N ASP A 255 -23.04 13.17 8.25
CA ASP A 255 -22.38 14.04 9.22
C ASP A 255 -21.42 13.28 10.17
N GLN A 256 -21.59 11.97 10.31
CA GLN A 256 -20.75 11.10 11.15
C GLN A 256 -19.58 10.46 10.39
N LEU A 257 -19.57 10.60 9.06
CA LEU A 257 -18.50 10.07 8.23
C LEU A 257 -17.22 10.88 8.45
N SER A 258 -16.31 10.30 9.22
CA SER A 258 -14.99 10.87 9.48
C SER A 258 -13.89 10.09 8.79
N ASN A 259 -12.76 10.74 8.63
CA ASN A 259 -11.73 10.31 7.71
C ASN A 259 -10.76 9.30 8.40
N VAL A 260 -10.25 9.59 9.61
CA VAL A 260 -9.27 8.77 10.36
C VAL A 260 -9.95 7.62 11.10
N ALA A 261 -11.10 7.86 11.71
CA ALA A 261 -11.77 6.91 12.61
C ALA A 261 -13.09 6.37 12.03
N GLY A 262 -13.51 6.77 10.82
CA GLY A 262 -14.84 6.47 10.29
C GLY A 262 -15.17 4.98 10.26
N PHE A 263 -14.22 4.14 9.85
CA PHE A 263 -14.45 2.70 9.84
C PHE A 263 -14.52 2.10 11.26
N VAL A 264 -13.65 2.53 12.16
CA VAL A 264 -13.65 2.08 13.56
C VAL A 264 -14.93 2.51 14.26
N ALA A 265 -15.37 3.76 14.06
CA ALA A 265 -16.60 4.31 14.62
C ALA A 265 -17.82 3.56 14.10
N ALA A 266 -17.88 3.25 12.80
CA ALA A 266 -18.94 2.43 12.22
C ALA A 266 -18.98 1.03 12.85
N TYR A 267 -17.82 0.41 13.05
CA TYR A 267 -17.73 -0.88 13.74
C TYR A 267 -18.26 -0.78 15.18
N GLN A 268 -17.80 0.22 15.94
CA GLN A 268 -18.22 0.41 17.33
C GLN A 268 -19.74 0.62 17.43
N TYR A 269 -20.31 1.42 16.53
CA TYR A 269 -21.74 1.65 16.45
C TYR A 269 -22.50 0.36 16.15
N ALA A 270 -22.09 -0.39 15.13
CA ALA A 270 -22.72 -1.64 14.72
C ALA A 270 -22.63 -2.72 15.82
N SER A 271 -21.48 -2.81 16.48
CA SER A 271 -21.25 -3.71 17.62
C SER A 271 -22.14 -3.35 18.81
N SER A 272 -22.21 -2.07 19.17
CA SER A 272 -23.00 -1.60 20.32
C SER A 272 -24.50 -1.74 20.10
N SER A 273 -24.98 -1.50 18.87
CA SER A 273 -26.39 -1.65 18.52
C SER A 273 -26.83 -3.12 18.45
N VAL A 274 -25.99 -4.02 17.95
CA VAL A 274 -26.38 -5.43 17.75
C VAL A 274 -26.11 -6.30 18.98
N LEU A 275 -24.97 -6.10 19.66
CA LEU A 275 -24.49 -7.01 20.70
C LEU A 275 -24.84 -6.56 22.13
N GLY A 276 -25.33 -5.33 22.32
CA GLY A 276 -25.74 -4.80 23.61
C GLY A 276 -24.66 -4.94 24.68
N SER A 277 -24.93 -5.67 25.75
CA SER A 277 -24.00 -5.86 26.88
C SER A 277 -22.73 -6.64 26.52
N ALA A 278 -22.73 -7.42 25.43
CA ALA A 278 -21.52 -8.11 24.96
C ALA A 278 -20.59 -7.21 24.14
N ALA A 279 -21.05 -6.04 23.68
CA ALA A 279 -20.31 -5.15 22.79
C ALA A 279 -18.93 -4.75 23.33
N PRO A 280 -18.72 -4.43 24.63
CA PRO A 280 -17.38 -4.07 25.13
C PRO A 280 -16.33 -5.17 24.91
N PHE A 281 -16.70 -6.44 25.07
CA PHE A 281 -15.77 -7.56 24.82
C PHE A 281 -15.36 -7.62 23.34
N PHE A 282 -16.34 -7.54 22.43
CA PHE A 282 -16.08 -7.59 20.99
C PHE A 282 -15.34 -6.35 20.50
N ASN A 283 -15.63 -5.17 21.05
CA ASN A 283 -14.90 -3.94 20.78
C ASN A 283 -13.44 -4.08 21.23
N HIS A 284 -13.18 -4.60 22.44
CA HIS A 284 -11.81 -4.81 22.91
C HIS A 284 -11.02 -5.77 22.01
N ALA A 285 -11.63 -6.89 21.63
CA ALA A 285 -11.04 -7.86 20.72
C ALA A 285 -10.78 -7.26 19.33
N ALA A 286 -11.73 -6.48 18.80
CA ALA A 286 -11.58 -5.78 17.53
C ALA A 286 -10.49 -4.72 17.59
N GLY A 287 -10.33 -3.99 18.70
CA GLY A 287 -9.23 -3.02 18.88
C GLY A 287 -7.87 -3.66 18.71
N LEU A 288 -7.63 -4.81 19.35
CA LEU A 288 -6.40 -5.59 19.15
C LEU A 288 -6.24 -6.07 17.71
N ALA A 289 -7.33 -6.57 17.11
CA ALA A 289 -7.32 -7.02 15.73
C ALA A 289 -7.00 -5.87 14.76
N PHE A 290 -7.56 -4.68 14.94
CA PHE A 290 -7.27 -3.48 14.17
C PHE A 290 -5.78 -3.11 14.24
N VAL A 291 -5.23 -3.02 15.46
CA VAL A 291 -3.80 -2.72 15.66
C VAL A 291 -2.93 -3.77 14.97
N PHE A 292 -3.22 -5.06 15.16
CA PHE A 292 -2.47 -6.14 14.52
C PHE A 292 -2.57 -6.08 12.99
N VAL A 293 -3.75 -5.77 12.45
CA VAL A 293 -3.98 -5.69 11.00
C VAL A 293 -3.27 -4.50 10.36
N LEU A 294 -3.20 -3.36 11.04
CA LEU A 294 -2.43 -2.18 10.61
C LEU A 294 -0.92 -2.48 10.68
N LEU A 295 -0.49 -3.11 11.76
CA LEU A 295 0.90 -3.56 11.96
C LEU A 295 1.33 -4.55 10.88
N SER A 296 0.47 -5.53 10.55
CA SER A 296 0.75 -6.52 9.51
C SER A 296 0.82 -5.87 8.12
N SER A 297 -0.03 -4.88 7.82
CA SER A 297 0.06 -4.08 6.58
C SER A 297 1.41 -3.40 6.45
N GLY A 298 1.80 -2.60 7.46
CA GLY A 298 3.06 -1.88 7.43
C GLY A 298 4.26 -2.83 7.32
N THR A 299 4.26 -3.92 8.08
CA THR A 299 5.31 -4.95 8.01
C THR A 299 5.39 -5.61 6.63
N THR A 300 4.25 -5.96 6.03
CA THR A 300 4.20 -6.59 4.69
C THR A 300 4.77 -5.67 3.62
N TRP A 301 4.41 -4.39 3.67
CA TRP A 301 4.95 -3.37 2.77
C TRP A 301 6.45 -3.19 2.94
N LEU A 302 6.94 -3.05 4.17
CA LEU A 302 8.38 -3.00 4.44
C LEU A 302 9.12 -4.24 3.93
N MET A 303 8.55 -5.44 4.07
CA MET A 303 9.16 -6.67 3.55
C MET A 303 9.44 -6.61 2.04
N GLY A 304 8.56 -5.99 1.25
CA GLY A 304 8.76 -5.88 -0.20
C GLY A 304 9.56 -4.64 -0.60
N SER A 305 9.25 -3.48 -0.01
CA SER A 305 9.89 -2.20 -0.37
C SER A 305 11.34 -2.13 0.05
N ASP A 306 11.69 -2.67 1.22
CA ASP A 306 13.05 -2.58 1.73
C ASP A 306 14.00 -3.47 0.91
N ARG A 307 13.50 -4.61 0.42
CA ARG A 307 14.21 -5.48 -0.53
C ARG A 307 14.46 -4.77 -1.85
N LEU A 308 13.44 -4.13 -2.41
CA LEU A 308 13.56 -3.34 -3.63
C LEU A 308 14.67 -2.30 -3.49
N MET A 309 14.66 -1.51 -2.40
CA MET A 309 15.69 -0.50 -2.15
C MET A 309 17.08 -1.11 -1.96
N ALA A 310 17.19 -2.20 -1.21
CA ALA A 310 18.46 -2.89 -0.99
C ALA A 310 19.06 -3.45 -2.27
N ILE A 311 18.24 -4.08 -3.13
CA ILE A 311 18.69 -4.55 -4.45
C ILE A 311 19.10 -3.36 -5.33
N GLY A 312 18.33 -2.27 -5.31
CA GLY A 312 18.69 -1.04 -5.99
C GLY A 312 20.05 -0.52 -5.57
N ALA A 313 20.28 -0.42 -4.25
CA ALA A 313 21.56 -0.04 -3.68
C ALA A 313 22.70 -0.97 -4.07
N LEU A 314 22.50 -2.30 -4.01
CA LEU A 314 23.49 -3.28 -4.49
C LEU A 314 23.84 -3.09 -5.98
N ALA A 315 22.87 -2.68 -6.78
CA ALA A 315 23.05 -2.41 -8.20
C ALA A 315 23.66 -1.02 -8.48
N GLY A 316 23.92 -0.20 -7.46
CA GLY A 316 24.49 1.16 -7.58
C GLY A 316 23.47 2.29 -7.67
N SER A 317 22.20 2.05 -7.31
CA SER A 317 21.15 3.09 -7.27
C SER A 317 21.02 3.75 -5.89
N GLY A 318 21.94 3.46 -4.99
CA GLY A 318 21.98 3.98 -3.63
C GLY A 318 23.31 3.62 -2.95
N PRO A 319 23.53 4.12 -1.72
CA PRO A 319 24.71 3.81 -0.91
C PRO A 319 24.86 2.30 -0.73
N GLN A 320 26.05 1.77 -1.00
CA GLN A 320 26.34 0.34 -0.99
C GLN A 320 25.91 -0.36 0.32
N GLN A 321 25.96 0.34 1.45
CA GLN A 321 25.61 -0.16 2.78
C GLN A 321 24.13 -0.56 2.88
N LEU A 322 23.24 0.15 2.17
CA LEU A 322 21.83 -0.21 2.10
C LEU A 322 21.63 -1.57 1.41
N GLY A 323 22.60 -2.01 0.61
CA GLY A 323 22.56 -3.30 -0.07
C GLY A 323 22.90 -4.51 0.79
N TYR A 324 23.23 -4.34 2.06
CA TYR A 324 23.65 -5.45 2.92
C TYR A 324 22.48 -6.35 3.35
N PHE A 325 22.56 -7.66 3.07
CA PHE A 325 21.63 -8.66 3.59
C PHE A 325 22.27 -9.48 4.73
N SER A 326 21.52 -9.64 5.82
CA SER A 326 21.92 -10.44 6.96
C SER A 326 22.19 -11.89 6.57
N SER A 327 23.31 -12.46 7.02
CA SER A 327 23.57 -13.91 6.86
C SER A 327 22.63 -14.78 7.69
N ARG A 328 22.16 -14.28 8.84
CA ARG A 328 21.27 -15.01 9.76
C ARG A 328 19.83 -15.00 9.29
N PHE A 329 19.35 -13.83 8.86
CA PHE A 329 17.93 -13.61 8.55
C PHE A 329 17.63 -13.54 7.05
N GLY A 330 18.61 -13.20 6.20
CA GLY A 330 18.37 -13.00 4.76
C GLY A 330 17.57 -11.74 4.46
N THR A 331 17.57 -10.74 5.35
CA THR A 331 16.85 -9.46 5.22
C THR A 331 17.81 -8.27 5.11
N PRO A 332 17.39 -7.17 4.45
CA PRO A 332 18.21 -5.98 4.31
C PRO A 332 18.18 -5.11 5.57
N ILE A 333 18.87 -5.54 6.64
CA ILE A 333 18.79 -4.93 7.97
C ILE A 333 19.02 -3.42 7.94
N VAL A 334 19.97 -2.94 7.13
CA VAL A 334 20.31 -1.50 7.08
C VAL A 334 19.13 -0.69 6.57
N VAL A 335 18.44 -1.17 5.52
CA VAL A 335 17.23 -0.52 5.01
C VAL A 335 16.10 -0.63 6.01
N ASN A 336 15.89 -1.81 6.63
CA ASN A 336 14.82 -2.01 7.61
C ASN A 336 14.95 -1.06 8.82
N VAL A 337 16.16 -0.90 9.36
CA VAL A 337 16.43 0.02 10.47
C VAL A 337 16.26 1.46 10.03
N LEU A 338 16.71 1.82 8.82
CA LEU A 338 16.53 3.15 8.28
C LEU A 338 15.04 3.48 8.05
N SER A 339 14.23 2.52 7.58
CA SER A 339 12.77 2.63 7.51
C SER A 339 12.17 2.91 8.89
N GLY A 340 12.64 2.22 9.94
CA GLY A 340 12.21 2.47 11.32
C GLY A 340 12.57 3.87 11.85
N ILE A 341 13.78 4.34 11.55
CA ILE A 341 14.23 5.69 11.90
C ILE A 341 13.39 6.75 11.18
N ILE A 342 13.19 6.61 9.86
CA ILE A 342 12.36 7.53 9.07
C ILE A 342 10.92 7.53 9.60
N SER A 343 10.34 6.36 9.86
CA SER A 343 9.00 6.25 10.46
C SER A 343 8.91 6.97 11.80
N THR A 344 9.93 6.81 12.65
CA THR A 344 10.00 7.48 13.96
C THR A 344 10.09 9.00 13.80
N ILE A 345 10.92 9.50 12.88
CA ILE A 345 11.02 10.93 12.57
C ILE A 345 9.66 11.48 12.11
N PHE A 346 9.00 10.79 11.18
CA PHE A 346 7.69 11.21 10.70
C PHE A 346 6.64 11.18 11.81
N MET A 347 6.65 10.17 12.67
CA MET A 347 5.81 10.10 13.87
C MET A 347 6.04 11.29 14.81
N PHE A 348 7.30 11.67 15.07
CA PHE A 348 7.60 12.87 15.86
C PHE A 348 7.09 14.14 15.18
N ILE A 349 7.28 14.28 13.87
CA ILE A 349 6.74 15.40 13.10
C ILE A 349 5.21 15.44 13.24
N THR A 350 4.54 14.29 13.13
CA THR A 350 3.09 14.13 13.33
C THR A 350 2.65 14.72 14.66
N PHE A 351 3.21 14.24 15.77
CA PHE A 351 2.69 14.55 17.09
C PHE A 351 3.17 15.90 17.65
N PHE A 352 4.40 16.31 17.32
CA PHE A 352 5.03 17.48 17.96
C PHE A 352 4.92 18.77 17.14
N VAL A 353 4.84 18.69 15.80
CA VAL A 353 4.74 19.89 14.96
C VAL A 353 3.29 20.36 14.83
N THR A 354 2.32 19.46 14.96
CA THR A 354 0.90 19.77 14.71
C THR A 354 0.06 20.03 15.96
N GLY A 355 0.68 20.01 17.15
CA GLY A 355 -0.02 20.26 18.41
C GLY A 355 -1.13 19.25 18.73
N GLY A 356 -1.06 18.02 18.19
CA GLY A 356 -2.04 16.95 18.45
C GLY A 356 -3.26 16.94 17.52
N GLY A 357 -3.29 17.77 16.47
CA GLY A 357 -4.37 17.78 15.47
C GLY A 357 -4.34 16.57 14.53
N LEU A 358 -4.73 15.40 15.03
CA LEU A 358 -4.62 14.10 14.33
C LEU A 358 -5.31 14.09 12.94
N HIS A 359 -6.38 14.87 12.77
CA HIS A 359 -7.23 14.86 11.56
C HIS A 359 -6.61 15.59 10.35
N GLY A 360 -6.07 16.80 10.55
CA GLY A 360 -5.50 17.60 9.45
C GLY A 360 -4.18 17.01 8.93
N TYR A 361 -3.36 16.51 9.85
CA TYR A 361 -2.09 15.87 9.50
C TYR A 361 -2.28 14.50 8.83
N PHE A 362 -3.29 13.72 9.22
CA PHE A 362 -3.59 12.46 8.54
C PHE A 362 -3.83 12.68 7.04
N ALA A 363 -4.66 13.66 6.68
CA ALA A 363 -4.96 13.95 5.28
C ALA A 363 -3.71 14.43 4.52
N ALA A 364 -2.89 15.28 5.15
CA ALA A 364 -1.65 15.77 4.56
C ALA A 364 -0.62 14.65 4.34
N VAL A 365 -0.40 13.78 5.34
CA VAL A 365 0.52 12.64 5.21
C VAL A 365 -0.01 11.60 4.26
N LEU A 366 -1.31 11.29 4.30
CA LEU A 366 -1.89 10.37 3.32
C LEU A 366 -1.69 10.93 1.91
N GLY A 367 -1.94 12.22 1.66
CA GLY A 367 -1.66 12.86 0.38
C GLY A 367 -0.19 12.79 -0.04
N LEU A 368 0.74 12.98 0.91
CA LEU A 368 2.18 12.83 0.65
C LEU A 368 2.56 11.39 0.31
N VAL A 369 2.04 10.41 1.04
CA VAL A 369 2.26 8.99 0.77
C VAL A 369 1.70 8.64 -0.60
N ILE A 370 0.44 9.00 -0.87
CA ILE A 370 -0.22 8.76 -2.16
C ILE A 370 0.62 9.35 -3.29
N SER A 371 0.96 10.63 -3.22
CA SER A 371 1.73 11.28 -4.29
C SER A 371 3.09 10.64 -4.51
N THR A 372 3.84 10.37 -3.45
CA THR A 372 5.16 9.71 -3.53
C THR A 372 5.05 8.31 -4.13
N THR A 373 4.04 7.55 -3.71
CA THR A 373 3.74 6.22 -4.25
C THR A 373 3.38 6.34 -5.74
N THR A 374 2.42 7.18 -6.12
CA THR A 374 1.95 7.32 -7.51
C THR A 374 3.05 7.78 -8.47
N PHE A 375 3.98 8.63 -8.03
CA PHE A 375 5.15 9.00 -8.84
C PHE A 375 6.00 7.79 -9.26
N SER A 376 6.15 6.79 -8.38
CA SER A 376 6.88 5.57 -8.74
C SER A 376 6.16 4.78 -9.86
N TYR A 377 4.83 4.76 -9.84
CA TYR A 377 3.99 4.03 -10.80
C TYR A 377 3.97 4.64 -12.21
N ILE A 378 4.21 5.94 -12.34
CA ILE A 378 4.36 6.63 -13.63
C ILE A 378 5.45 5.96 -14.48
N LEU A 379 6.48 5.41 -13.85
CA LEU A 379 7.56 4.69 -14.53
C LEU A 379 7.35 3.16 -14.53
N ILE A 380 6.66 2.60 -13.53
CA ILE A 380 6.45 1.14 -13.46
C ILE A 380 5.48 0.66 -14.55
N PHE A 381 4.33 1.31 -14.76
CA PHE A 381 3.33 0.79 -15.71
C PHE A 381 3.81 0.77 -17.16
N PRO A 382 4.41 1.85 -17.71
CA PRO A 382 4.86 1.85 -19.09
C PRO A 382 6.09 0.94 -19.33
N ALA A 383 6.72 0.44 -18.26
CA ALA A 383 7.80 -0.53 -18.36
C ALA A 383 7.36 -1.81 -19.09
N LEU A 384 6.09 -2.23 -18.97
CA LEU A 384 5.55 -3.37 -19.73
C LEU A 384 5.77 -3.23 -21.23
N LEU A 385 5.31 -2.12 -21.81
CA LEU A 385 5.40 -1.87 -23.24
C LEU A 385 6.86 -1.71 -23.69
N THR A 386 7.66 -1.06 -22.84
CA THR A 386 9.09 -0.84 -23.12
C THR A 386 9.87 -2.15 -23.11
N LEU A 387 9.62 -3.04 -22.14
CA LEU A 387 10.28 -4.34 -22.03
C LEU A 387 9.80 -5.34 -23.08
N ARG A 388 8.55 -5.25 -23.55
CA ARG A 388 8.09 -6.00 -24.74
C ARG A 388 8.90 -5.64 -25.99
N ARG A 389 9.23 -4.36 -26.17
CA ARG A 389 10.03 -3.87 -27.30
C ARG A 389 11.52 -4.18 -27.16
N LYS A 390 12.11 -3.94 -25.99
CA LYS A 390 13.54 -4.16 -25.74
C LYS A 390 13.93 -5.64 -25.64
N TYR A 391 13.04 -6.46 -25.08
CA TYR A 391 13.28 -7.87 -24.82
C TYR A 391 12.16 -8.76 -25.41
N PRO A 392 11.98 -8.78 -26.74
CA PRO A 392 10.89 -9.51 -27.39
C PRO A 392 11.01 -11.04 -27.17
N ASN A 393 12.23 -11.56 -27.11
CA ASN A 393 12.51 -13.00 -27.00
C ASN A 393 12.44 -13.57 -25.58
N VAL A 394 12.20 -12.73 -24.56
CA VAL A 394 12.02 -13.21 -23.18
C VAL A 394 10.74 -14.03 -23.09
N LYS A 395 10.82 -15.22 -22.48
CA LYS A 395 9.66 -16.07 -22.22
C LYS A 395 8.71 -15.35 -21.26
N ARG A 396 7.43 -15.22 -21.66
CA ARG A 396 6.36 -14.61 -20.87
C ARG A 396 5.32 -15.68 -20.53
N PRO A 397 5.42 -16.32 -19.33
CA PRO A 397 4.49 -17.39 -18.93
C PRO A 397 3.04 -16.93 -18.85
N PHE A 398 2.84 -15.66 -18.50
CA PHE A 398 1.56 -14.96 -18.60
C PHE A 398 1.73 -13.80 -19.57
N VAL A 399 0.74 -13.58 -20.43
CA VAL A 399 0.68 -12.47 -21.37
C VAL A 399 -0.67 -11.79 -21.20
N VAL A 400 -0.67 -10.45 -21.13
CA VAL A 400 -1.89 -9.65 -21.08
C VAL A 400 -2.83 -10.07 -22.23
N PRO A 401 -4.10 -10.43 -21.93
CA PRO A 401 -5.09 -10.79 -22.93
C PRO A 401 -5.24 -9.71 -24.00
N GLY A 402 -5.48 -10.10 -25.26
CA GLY A 402 -5.54 -9.15 -26.39
C GLY A 402 -4.16 -8.67 -26.87
N GLY A 403 -3.06 -9.32 -26.44
CA GLY A 403 -1.72 -9.10 -26.97
C GLY A 403 -1.23 -7.66 -26.76
N ASN A 404 -0.77 -7.00 -27.82
CA ASN A 404 -0.27 -5.63 -27.73
C ASN A 404 -1.36 -4.60 -27.48
N ALA A 405 -2.56 -4.78 -28.05
CA ALA A 405 -3.68 -3.86 -27.83
C ALA A 405 -4.11 -3.88 -26.36
N GLY A 406 -4.27 -5.07 -25.77
CA GLY A 406 -4.60 -5.22 -24.35
C GLY A 406 -3.55 -4.63 -23.41
N ALA A 407 -2.26 -4.79 -23.73
CA ALA A 407 -1.19 -4.16 -22.96
C ALA A 407 -1.21 -2.62 -23.06
N TRP A 408 -1.47 -2.08 -24.26
CA TRP A 408 -1.62 -0.63 -24.44
C TRP A 408 -2.81 -0.07 -23.67
N ILE A 409 -3.97 -0.70 -23.79
CA ILE A 409 -5.17 -0.32 -23.04
C ILE A 409 -4.88 -0.36 -21.53
N SER A 410 -4.23 -1.43 -21.07
CA SER A 410 -3.92 -1.58 -19.64
C SER A 410 -3.01 -0.46 -19.14
N VAL A 411 -1.95 -0.14 -19.89
CA VAL A 411 -1.02 0.94 -19.53
C VAL A 411 -1.69 2.32 -19.61
N VAL A 412 -2.49 2.60 -20.65
CA VAL A 412 -3.15 3.91 -20.79
C VAL A 412 -4.13 4.14 -19.64
N LEU A 413 -4.95 3.15 -19.32
CA LEU A 413 -5.92 3.27 -18.23
C LEU A 413 -5.22 3.45 -16.87
N THR A 414 -4.21 2.63 -16.57
CA THR A 414 -3.46 2.74 -15.31
C THR A 414 -2.69 4.05 -15.19
N MET A 415 -2.10 4.52 -16.29
CA MET A 415 -1.45 5.83 -16.35
C MET A 415 -2.42 6.98 -16.15
N PHE A 416 -3.64 6.92 -16.71
CA PHE A 416 -4.66 7.93 -16.47
C PHE A 416 -4.97 8.06 -14.97
N TRP A 417 -5.28 6.96 -14.31
CA TRP A 417 -5.61 6.94 -12.88
C TRP A 417 -4.46 7.43 -11.99
N VAL A 418 -3.23 6.93 -12.21
CA VAL A 418 -2.07 7.34 -11.42
C VAL A 418 -1.68 8.80 -11.65
N THR A 419 -1.76 9.28 -12.90
CA THR A 419 -1.48 10.70 -13.21
C THR A 419 -2.53 11.59 -12.58
N ALA A 420 -3.82 11.25 -12.71
CA ALA A 420 -4.91 11.98 -12.09
C ALA A 420 -4.80 12.00 -10.56
N ALA A 421 -4.53 10.85 -9.93
CA ALA A 421 -4.27 10.77 -8.49
C ALA A 421 -3.09 11.66 -8.06
N THR A 422 -2.00 11.67 -8.83
CA THR A 422 -0.83 12.52 -8.54
C THR A 422 -1.21 14.00 -8.64
N VAL A 423 -1.85 14.41 -9.74
CA VAL A 423 -2.26 15.81 -9.98
C VAL A 423 -3.22 16.28 -8.88
N PHE A 424 -4.27 15.51 -8.58
CA PHE A 424 -5.26 15.91 -7.58
C PHE A 424 -4.74 15.81 -6.14
N SER A 425 -3.69 15.02 -5.87
CA SER A 425 -3.02 15.03 -4.57
C SER A 425 -2.16 16.29 -4.37
N LEU A 426 -1.47 16.75 -5.43
CA LEU A 426 -0.71 18.01 -5.40
C LEU A 426 -1.62 19.24 -5.37
N TRP A 427 -2.76 19.11 -6.03
CA TRP A 427 -3.74 20.18 -6.20
C TRP A 427 -5.15 19.70 -5.84
N PRO A 428 -5.47 19.59 -4.53
CA PRO A 428 -6.81 19.19 -4.09
C PRO A 428 -7.88 20.12 -4.67
N ASN A 429 -9.10 19.63 -4.92
CA ASN A 429 -10.21 20.44 -5.43
C ASN A 429 -9.94 21.16 -6.77
N LEU A 430 -8.95 20.72 -7.55
CA LEU A 430 -8.68 21.27 -8.88
C LEU A 430 -9.95 21.17 -9.74
N PHE A 431 -10.29 22.24 -10.46
CA PHE A 431 -11.50 22.34 -11.29
C PHE A 431 -12.84 22.32 -10.53
N THR A 432 -12.85 22.48 -9.20
CA THR A 432 -14.08 22.61 -8.42
C THR A 432 -14.24 24.03 -7.88
N SER A 433 -15.46 24.38 -7.44
CA SER A 433 -15.73 25.67 -6.79
C SER A 433 -14.96 25.86 -5.47
N ALA A 434 -14.49 24.76 -4.87
CA ALA A 434 -13.73 24.74 -3.62
C ALA A 434 -12.20 24.81 -3.84
N TRP A 435 -11.73 25.10 -5.06
CA TRP A 435 -10.30 25.22 -5.37
C TRP A 435 -9.54 26.18 -4.44
N SER A 436 -10.14 27.34 -4.17
CA SER A 436 -9.57 28.41 -3.35
C SER A 436 -9.77 28.22 -1.85
N ALA A 437 -10.45 27.16 -1.43
CA ALA A 437 -10.66 26.85 -0.02
C ALA A 437 -9.37 26.31 0.63
N ASN A 438 -9.34 26.38 1.96
CA ASN A 438 -8.28 25.75 2.76
C ASN A 438 -8.17 24.26 2.42
N ALA A 439 -6.94 23.77 2.29
CA ALA A 439 -6.64 22.38 2.02
C ALA A 439 -6.02 21.76 3.28
N ALA A 440 -6.55 20.61 3.73
CA ALA A 440 -6.07 19.91 4.93
C ALA A 440 -5.99 20.78 6.21
N GLY A 441 -6.85 21.79 6.34
CA GLY A 441 -6.91 22.68 7.51
C GLY A 441 -5.91 23.84 7.51
N VAL A 442 -5.15 24.04 6.41
CA VAL A 442 -4.24 25.17 6.23
C VAL A 442 -4.59 26.00 5.00
N ASP A 443 -4.07 27.23 4.94
CA ASP A 443 -4.18 28.07 3.73
C ASP A 443 -3.64 27.31 2.50
N ARG A 444 -4.28 27.56 1.35
CA ARG A 444 -3.96 26.89 0.10
C ARG A 444 -2.48 27.05 -0.30
N THR A 445 -1.95 28.26 -0.17
CA THR A 445 -0.57 28.57 -0.55
C THR A 445 0.40 27.80 0.33
N THR A 446 0.10 27.75 1.63
CA THR A 446 0.89 27.01 2.62
C THR A 446 0.86 25.51 2.32
N PHE A 447 -0.31 24.94 1.99
CA PHE A 447 -0.44 23.55 1.58
C PHE A 447 0.42 23.22 0.35
N GLU A 448 0.33 24.05 -0.69
CA GLU A 448 1.08 23.84 -1.93
C GLU A 448 2.58 23.94 -1.69
N VAL A 449 3.04 24.97 -0.98
CA VAL A 449 4.46 25.14 -0.63
C VAL A 449 4.99 23.92 0.11
N TYR A 450 4.29 23.42 1.13
CA TYR A 450 4.71 22.22 1.85
C TYR A 450 4.73 20.97 0.97
N THR A 451 3.70 20.79 0.15
CA THR A 451 3.59 19.62 -0.74
C THR A 451 4.70 19.62 -1.78
N PHE A 452 4.90 20.73 -2.50
CA PHE A 452 5.95 20.85 -3.52
C PHE A 452 7.35 20.80 -2.92
N ALA A 453 7.58 21.45 -1.77
CA ALA A 453 8.87 21.36 -1.08
C ALA A 453 9.18 19.91 -0.67
N THR A 454 8.19 19.16 -0.21
CA THR A 454 8.38 17.76 0.18
C THR A 454 8.66 16.88 -1.02
N VAL A 455 7.91 17.02 -2.12
CA VAL A 455 8.18 16.27 -3.37
C VAL A 455 9.57 16.61 -3.92
N ALA A 456 9.93 17.91 -3.94
CA ALA A 456 11.26 18.33 -4.37
C ALA A 456 12.37 17.74 -3.49
N PHE A 457 12.17 17.72 -2.18
CA PHE A 457 13.09 17.08 -1.24
C PHE A 457 13.25 15.58 -1.54
N LEU A 458 12.16 14.84 -1.76
CA LEU A 458 12.21 13.42 -2.09
C LEU A 458 12.95 13.14 -3.41
N VAL A 459 12.75 13.99 -4.42
CA VAL A 459 13.49 13.92 -5.69
C VAL A 459 14.97 14.21 -5.48
N VAL A 460 15.33 15.21 -4.67
CA VAL A 460 16.73 15.50 -4.31
C VAL A 460 17.36 14.31 -3.60
N VAL A 461 16.66 13.69 -2.64
CA VAL A 461 17.13 12.48 -1.95
C VAL A 461 17.38 11.34 -2.96
N ALA A 462 16.47 11.15 -3.92
CA ALA A 462 16.66 10.16 -4.98
C ALA A 462 17.89 10.44 -5.85
N ILE A 463 18.10 11.69 -6.23
CA ILE A 463 19.28 12.13 -7.01
C ILE A 463 20.58 11.92 -6.21
N VAL A 464 20.58 12.25 -4.92
CA VAL A 464 21.73 12.06 -4.03
C VAL A 464 22.05 10.58 -3.90
N PHE A 465 21.06 9.73 -3.68
CA PHE A 465 21.27 8.28 -3.60
C PHE A 465 21.84 7.71 -4.90
N TRP A 466 21.31 8.11 -6.05
CA TRP A 466 21.89 7.75 -7.35
C TRP A 466 23.33 8.24 -7.49
N TRP A 467 23.61 9.50 -7.12
CA TRP A 467 24.93 10.10 -7.26
C TRP A 467 25.99 9.40 -6.40
N VAL A 468 25.63 8.98 -5.20
CA VAL A 468 26.49 8.18 -4.31
C VAL A 468 26.69 6.77 -4.86
N GLY A 469 25.63 6.12 -5.34
CA GLY A 469 25.68 4.72 -5.79
C GLY A 469 26.32 4.51 -7.16
N ARG A 470 26.33 5.53 -8.04
CA ARG A 470 26.74 5.39 -9.45
C ARG A 470 28.15 4.85 -9.64
N GLY A 471 29.04 5.06 -8.66
CA GLY A 471 30.43 4.58 -8.70
C GLY A 471 30.57 3.05 -8.71
N HIS A 472 29.54 2.32 -8.26
CA HIS A 472 29.51 0.85 -8.24
C HIS A 472 28.29 0.28 -9.00
N ALA A 473 27.81 1.00 -10.02
CA ALA A 473 26.65 0.59 -10.79
C ALA A 473 26.90 -0.69 -11.62
N ILE A 474 25.93 -1.60 -11.60
CA ILE A 474 25.98 -2.85 -12.38
C ILE A 474 25.09 -2.69 -13.62
N HIS A 475 25.71 -2.69 -14.80
CA HIS A 475 25.04 -2.46 -16.10
C HIS A 475 24.59 -3.75 -16.83
N THR A 476 24.46 -4.88 -16.14
CA THR A 476 24.07 -6.14 -16.78
C THR A 476 22.60 -6.14 -17.19
N GLY A 477 22.31 -6.70 -18.38
CA GLY A 477 20.96 -6.98 -18.86
C GLY A 477 20.22 -8.04 -18.02
N PRO A 478 19.00 -8.44 -18.41
CA PRO A 478 18.25 -9.46 -17.68
C PRO A 478 19.05 -10.76 -17.67
N MET A 479 19.25 -11.35 -16.49
CA MET A 479 19.94 -12.64 -16.39
C MET A 479 19.10 -13.72 -17.10
N PRO A 480 19.71 -14.64 -17.87
CA PRO A 480 18.98 -15.75 -18.47
C PRO A 480 18.22 -16.50 -17.38
N ILE A 481 16.93 -16.79 -17.63
CA ILE A 481 16.16 -17.67 -16.75
C ILE A 481 16.85 -19.03 -16.85
N VAL A 482 17.63 -19.40 -15.83
CA VAL A 482 18.19 -20.75 -15.73
C VAL A 482 16.98 -21.68 -15.72
N ALA A 483 16.84 -22.48 -16.77
CA ALA A 483 15.79 -23.48 -16.84
C ALA A 483 15.87 -24.30 -15.55
N GLN A 484 14.84 -24.19 -14.70
CA GLN A 484 14.70 -25.11 -13.59
C GLN A 484 14.71 -26.50 -14.20
N ALA A 485 15.74 -27.27 -13.86
CA ALA A 485 15.93 -28.63 -14.34
C ALA A 485 14.58 -29.36 -14.24
N ALA A 486 14.15 -29.94 -15.36
CA ALA A 486 13.03 -30.86 -15.36
C ALA A 486 13.26 -31.90 -14.25
N PRO A 487 12.24 -32.30 -13.49
CA PRO A 487 12.40 -33.42 -12.57
C PRO A 487 12.92 -34.58 -13.40
N ALA A 488 14.03 -35.18 -12.98
CA ALA A 488 14.54 -36.40 -13.58
C ALA A 488 13.36 -37.36 -13.70
N ALA A 489 12.97 -37.67 -14.93
CA ALA A 489 12.09 -38.79 -15.19
C ALA A 489 12.84 -40.00 -14.59
N GLY A 490 12.27 -40.57 -13.53
CA GLY A 490 12.76 -41.82 -12.98
C GLY A 490 12.57 -42.89 -14.04
N ASP A 491 13.69 -43.52 -14.40
CA ASP A 491 13.71 -44.88 -14.90
C ASP A 491 13.35 -45.86 -13.78
#